data_AF-A0A068USC8-F1
#
_entry.id   AF-A0A068USC8-F1
#
_cell.length_a   1.000
_cell.length_b   1.000
_cell.length_c   1.000
_cell.angle_alpha   90.00
_cell.angle_beta   90.00
_cell.angle_gamma   90.00
#
_symmetry.space_group_name_H-M   'P 1'
#
loop_
_entity.id
_entity.type
_entity.pdbx_description
1 polymer ?
#
loop_
_entity_poly.entity_id
_entity_poly.type
_entity_poly.pdbx_seq_one_letter_code
_entity_poly.pdbx_strand_id
1 'polypeptide(L)'
;MTESFMVKRSRKISARAWAAGSHADNNLGFQCGGWSSIEHLRNRHHFSVGTTILGAIRKTIHQPTEVIFEETPDTNQSKHTKFVKSNNFSGAIVAVGELPYAKTP
;
A
#
# COMPACT_ATOMS: atom_id res chain seq x y z
N MET A 1 -11.44 34.46 10.23
CA MET A 1 -9.97 34.45 10.12
C MET A 1 -9.48 33.17 10.77
N THR A 2 -9.45 32.08 10.02
CA THR A 2 -8.86 30.81 10.47
C THR A 2 -7.76 30.48 9.49
N GLU A 3 -6.54 30.91 9.79
CA GLU A 3 -5.36 30.51 9.04
C GLU A 3 -5.02 29.06 9.38
N SER A 4 -5.29 28.18 8.43
CA SER A 4 -4.74 26.83 8.46
C SER A 4 -3.24 26.94 8.22
N PHE A 5 -2.43 26.70 9.25
CA PHE A 5 -0.98 26.56 9.12
C PHE A 5 -0.66 25.42 8.13
N MET A 6 -0.41 25.77 6.88
CA MET A 6 0.21 24.88 5.92
C MET A 6 1.67 24.70 6.34
N VAL A 7 2.01 23.52 6.87
CA VAL A 7 3.40 23.11 7.06
C VAL A 7 4.11 23.24 5.72
N LYS A 8 5.04 24.20 5.61
CA LYS A 8 5.89 24.40 4.43
C LYS A 8 6.84 23.20 4.31
N ARG A 9 6.39 22.11 3.68
CA ARG A 9 7.24 20.95 3.36
C ARG A 9 8.23 21.34 2.26
N SER A 10 9.33 21.99 2.63
CA SER A 10 10.47 22.20 1.75
C SER A 10 11.27 20.90 1.62
N ARG A 11 10.88 20.01 0.71
CA ARG A 11 11.75 19.01 0.11
C ARG A 11 11.31 18.83 -1.33
N LYS A 12 12.25 18.81 -2.28
CA LYS A 12 12.03 18.43 -3.68
C LYS A 12 11.02 17.28 -3.72
N ILE A 13 9.78 17.55 -4.13
CA ILE A 13 8.73 16.54 -4.21
C ILE A 13 9.12 15.67 -5.39
N SER A 14 9.53 14.45 -5.11
CA SER A 14 9.84 13.48 -6.14
C SER A 14 8.58 13.11 -6.93
N ALA A 15 8.80 12.86 -8.20
CA ALA A 15 7.75 12.56 -9.16
C ALA A 15 7.11 11.18 -8.93
N ARG A 16 7.76 10.26 -8.21
CA ARG A 16 7.29 8.87 -8.07
C ARG A 16 7.57 8.25 -6.71
N ALA A 17 6.58 7.54 -6.18
CA ALA A 17 6.68 6.63 -5.04
C ALA A 17 6.35 5.20 -5.50
N TRP A 18 6.94 4.21 -4.84
CA TRP A 18 6.70 2.80 -5.10
C TRP A 18 6.02 2.13 -3.91
N ALA A 19 4.93 1.43 -4.14
CA ALA A 19 4.28 0.56 -3.18
C ALA A 19 4.42 -0.89 -3.66
N ALA A 20 4.73 -1.83 -2.77
CA ALA A 20 4.86 -3.22 -3.14
C ALA A 20 4.41 -4.18 -2.03
N GLY A 21 4.25 -5.45 -2.39
CA GLY A 21 3.98 -6.55 -1.44
C GLY A 21 2.53 -6.97 -1.37
N SER A 22 2.32 -8.24 -1.00
CA SER A 22 1.03 -8.93 -0.97
C SER A 22 0.00 -8.32 0.00
N HIS A 23 0.45 -7.53 0.98
CA HIS A 23 -0.43 -6.92 1.98
C HIS A 23 -0.80 -5.48 1.65
N ALA A 24 -0.24 -4.90 0.58
CA ALA A 24 -0.43 -3.50 0.24
C ALA A 24 -1.84 -3.21 -0.32
N ASP A 25 -2.38 -4.08 -1.18
CA ASP A 25 -3.71 -3.93 -1.79
C ASP A 25 -4.47 -5.26 -1.81
N ASN A 26 -4.75 -5.78 -0.62
CA ASN A 26 -5.36 -7.10 -0.40
C ASN A 26 -6.86 -7.06 -0.11
N ASN A 27 -7.54 -5.97 -0.50
CA ASN A 27 -8.96 -5.81 -0.24
C ASN A 27 -9.33 -5.95 1.25
N LEU A 28 -8.46 -5.42 2.12
CA LEU A 28 -8.52 -5.38 3.58
C LEU A 28 -8.33 -6.72 4.32
N GLY A 29 -8.33 -7.86 3.62
CA GLY A 29 -8.29 -9.17 4.25
C GLY A 29 -7.06 -9.40 5.12
N PHE A 30 -5.86 -9.21 4.58
CA PHE A 30 -4.66 -9.49 5.37
C PHE A 30 -4.32 -8.41 6.40
N GLN A 31 -4.80 -7.18 6.23
CA GLN A 31 -4.58 -6.13 7.24
C GLN A 31 -5.57 -6.21 8.41
N CYS A 32 -6.72 -6.89 8.24
CA CYS A 32 -7.72 -7.07 9.30
C CYS A 32 -7.48 -8.32 10.16
N GLY A 33 -6.75 -9.32 9.63
CA GLY A 33 -6.41 -10.54 10.37
C GLY A 33 -7.60 -11.46 10.65
N GLY A 34 -7.38 -12.48 11.49
CA GLY A 34 -8.46 -13.37 11.92
C GLY A 34 -9.46 -12.67 12.85
N TRP A 35 -10.65 -13.25 13.02
CA TRP A 35 -11.76 -12.70 13.82
C TRP A 35 -12.38 -11.40 13.31
N SER A 36 -11.80 -10.79 12.27
CA SER A 36 -12.38 -9.71 11.50
C SER A 36 -13.20 -10.31 10.34
N SER A 37 -14.51 -10.49 10.58
CA SER A 37 -15.54 -11.02 9.66
C SER A 37 -15.56 -12.55 9.41
N ILE A 38 -16.22 -13.30 10.31
CA ILE A 38 -16.40 -14.77 10.20
C ILE A 38 -17.46 -15.20 9.16
N GLU A 39 -18.44 -14.38 8.81
CA GLU A 39 -19.51 -14.79 7.87
C GLU A 39 -19.22 -14.54 6.37
N HIS A 40 -18.25 -13.70 6.02
CA HIS A 40 -17.97 -13.36 4.61
C HIS A 40 -16.84 -14.19 3.99
N LEU A 41 -16.20 -15.10 4.74
CA LEU A 41 -15.12 -15.97 4.22
C LEU A 41 -15.58 -17.01 3.19
N ARG A 42 -16.90 -17.23 3.03
CA ARG A 42 -17.45 -18.15 2.03
C ARG A 42 -17.59 -17.55 0.64
N ASN A 43 -17.61 -16.22 0.51
CA ASN A 43 -17.67 -15.54 -0.77
C ASN A 43 -16.54 -14.54 -0.84
N ARG A 44 -15.69 -14.67 -1.85
CA ARG A 44 -14.49 -13.84 -2.13
C ARG A 44 -14.88 -12.39 -2.49
N HIS A 45 -15.58 -11.71 -1.60
CA HIS A 45 -16.14 -10.39 -1.82
C HIS A 45 -15.69 -9.45 -0.73
N HIS A 46 -15.13 -8.35 -1.22
CA HIS A 46 -14.58 -7.18 -0.52
C HIS A 46 -15.13 -6.95 0.88
N PHE A 47 -14.24 -6.75 1.86
CA PHE A 47 -14.60 -5.95 3.02
C PHE A 47 -15.09 -4.60 2.47
N SER A 48 -16.40 -4.36 2.53
CA SER A 48 -17.02 -3.25 1.83
C SER A 48 -16.65 -1.89 2.43
N VAL A 49 -16.10 -1.87 3.66
CA VAL A 49 -15.77 -0.64 4.39
C VAL A 49 -14.37 -0.72 4.98
N GLY A 50 -13.47 0.10 4.45
CA GLY A 50 -12.12 0.33 4.98
C GLY A 50 -11.22 0.99 3.93
N THR A 51 -9.94 1.16 4.23
CA THR A 51 -8.95 1.69 3.28
C THR A 51 -7.71 0.79 3.30
N THR A 52 -7.33 0.28 2.13
CA THR A 52 -6.10 -0.53 1.99
C THR A 52 -4.87 0.32 2.24
N ILE A 53 -3.72 -0.30 2.52
CA ILE A 53 -2.46 0.44 2.66
C ILE A 53 -2.17 1.24 1.38
N LEU A 54 -2.33 0.64 0.20
CA LEU A 54 -2.21 1.33 -1.09
C LEU A 54 -3.23 2.47 -1.23
N GLY A 55 -4.49 2.23 -0.82
CA GLY A 55 -5.53 3.26 -0.81
C GLY A 55 -5.18 4.45 0.10
N ALA A 56 -4.59 4.19 1.27
CA ALA A 56 -4.16 5.23 2.20
C ALA A 56 -2.97 6.02 1.64
N ILE A 57 -1.99 5.35 1.02
CA ILE A 57 -0.87 6.00 0.35
C ILE A 57 -1.38 6.95 -0.74
N ARG A 58 -2.28 6.48 -1.61
CA ARG A 58 -2.85 7.29 -2.69
C ARG A 58 -3.65 8.49 -2.18
N LYS A 59 -4.33 8.37 -1.04
CA LYS A 59 -5.10 9.47 -0.42
C LYS A 59 -4.22 10.51 0.30
N THR A 60 -3.05 10.11 0.78
CA THR A 60 -2.18 10.95 1.63
C THR A 60 -1.03 11.60 0.88
N ILE A 61 -0.60 11.00 -0.23
CA ILE A 61 0.49 11.55 -1.04
C ILE A 61 0.03 12.82 -1.77
N HIS A 62 0.96 13.75 -1.99
CA HIS A 62 0.68 15.00 -2.71
C HIS A 62 0.29 14.69 -4.16
N GLN A 63 -0.76 15.33 -4.68
CA GLN A 63 -1.38 15.02 -6.00
C GLN A 63 -0.44 14.83 -7.21
N PRO A 64 0.67 15.58 -7.39
CA PRO A 64 1.58 15.36 -8.51
C PRO A 64 2.53 14.16 -8.33
N THR A 65 2.51 13.47 -7.18
CA THR A 65 3.34 12.28 -6.98
C THR A 65 2.64 11.04 -7.51
N GLU A 66 3.23 10.41 -8.52
CA GLU A 66 2.77 9.14 -9.06
C GLU A 66 3.06 8.01 -8.07
N VAL A 67 2.11 7.10 -7.86
CA VAL A 67 2.27 5.91 -7.02
C VAL A 67 2.22 4.67 -7.90
N ILE A 68 3.38 4.04 -8.11
CA ILE A 68 3.48 2.77 -8.82
C ILE A 68 3.27 1.65 -7.80
N PHE A 69 2.43 0.67 -8.13
CA PHE A 69 2.15 -0.48 -7.28
C PHE A 69 2.60 -1.78 -7.94
N GLU A 70 3.30 -2.64 -7.20
CA GLU A 70 3.71 -3.98 -7.64
C GLU A 70 3.51 -4.99 -6.51
N GLU A 71 2.48 -5.84 -6.60
CA GLU A 71 2.15 -6.80 -5.55
C GLU A 71 3.31 -7.79 -5.28
N THR A 72 3.92 -8.31 -6.35
CA THR A 72 5.06 -9.24 -6.27
C THR A 72 6.17 -8.74 -7.19
N PRO A 73 7.22 -8.08 -6.65
CA PRO A 73 8.35 -7.62 -7.44
C PRO A 73 9.09 -8.76 -8.16
N ASP A 74 9.64 -8.49 -9.35
CA ASP A 74 10.48 -9.45 -10.07
C ASP A 74 11.66 -9.89 -9.18
N THR A 75 11.82 -11.21 -9.00
CA THR A 75 12.87 -11.80 -8.14
C THR A 75 14.24 -11.83 -8.81
N ASN A 76 14.31 -11.61 -10.12
CA ASN A 76 15.57 -11.48 -10.83
C ASN A 76 16.25 -10.16 -10.45
N GLN A 77 17.34 -10.25 -9.69
CA GLN A 77 18.08 -9.09 -9.17
C GLN A 77 18.45 -8.06 -10.25
N SER A 78 18.79 -8.50 -11.46
CA SER A 78 19.17 -7.59 -12.54
C SER A 78 17.98 -6.77 -13.07
N LYS A 79 16.81 -7.41 -13.20
CA LYS A 79 15.57 -6.75 -13.64
C LYS A 79 15.01 -5.86 -12.54
N HIS A 80 14.98 -6.35 -11.30
CA HIS A 80 14.56 -5.59 -10.13
C HIS A 80 15.40 -4.32 -9.94
N THR A 81 16.74 -4.46 -9.99
CA THR A 81 17.65 -3.32 -9.85
C THR A 81 17.46 -2.31 -10.99
N LYS A 82 17.25 -2.79 -12.23
CA LYS A 82 16.95 -1.92 -13.37
C LYS A 82 15.64 -1.16 -13.17
N PHE A 83 14.58 -1.83 -12.73
CA PHE A 83 13.27 -1.21 -12.46
C PHE A 83 13.36 -0.12 -11.38
N VAL A 84 13.97 -0.42 -10.23
CA VAL A 84 14.08 0.56 -9.14
C VAL A 84 14.94 1.76 -9.56
N LYS A 85 16.05 1.52 -10.25
CA LYS A 85 16.96 2.59 -10.71
C LYS A 85 16.39 3.42 -11.85
N SER A 86 15.65 2.85 -12.80
CA SER A 86 15.10 3.60 -13.94
C SER A 86 13.93 4.51 -13.55
N ASN A 87 13.19 4.15 -12.51
CA ASN A 87 12.03 4.90 -12.06
C ASN A 87 12.34 6.07 -11.11
N ASN A 88 13.58 6.17 -10.59
CA ASN A 88 14.01 7.26 -9.70
C ASN A 88 13.04 7.52 -8.53
N PHE A 89 12.59 6.45 -7.88
CA PHE A 89 11.64 6.54 -6.77
C PHE A 89 12.20 7.37 -5.61
N SER A 90 11.35 8.20 -4.99
CA SER A 90 11.71 8.93 -3.78
C SER A 90 11.82 8.05 -2.55
N GLY A 91 11.13 6.91 -2.59
CA GLY A 91 10.89 6.05 -1.47
C GLY A 91 9.99 4.90 -1.89
N ALA A 92 10.07 3.83 -1.10
CA ALA A 92 9.29 2.63 -1.29
C ALA A 92 8.57 2.26 0.00
N ILE A 93 7.36 1.73 -0.11
CA ILE A 93 6.59 1.14 0.99
C ILE A 93 6.30 -0.31 0.60
N VAL A 94 6.82 -1.26 1.38
CA VAL A 94 6.63 -2.69 1.13
C VAL A 94 5.80 -3.27 2.27
N ALA A 95 4.60 -3.77 1.96
CA ALA A 95 3.70 -4.38 2.91
C ALA A 95 3.63 -5.89 2.69
N VAL A 96 4.18 -6.65 3.64
CA VAL A 96 4.18 -8.11 3.68
C VAL A 96 3.92 -8.57 5.11
N GLY A 97 3.45 -9.79 5.30
CA GLY A 97 3.17 -10.32 6.63
C GLY A 97 2.48 -11.67 6.60
N GLU A 98 1.89 -12.04 7.74
CA GLU A 98 1.16 -13.29 7.91
C GLU A 98 -0.18 -13.28 7.18
N LEU A 99 -0.68 -14.47 6.82
CA LEU A 99 -2.06 -14.64 6.38
C LEU A 99 -3.00 -14.65 7.60
N PRO A 100 -4.25 -14.20 7.47
CA PRO A 100 -5.23 -14.26 8.55
C PRO A 100 -5.39 -15.68 9.12
N TYR A 101 -5.30 -15.82 10.43
CA TYR A 101 -5.53 -17.06 11.15
C TYR A 101 -6.50 -16.86 12.30
N ALA A 102 -7.38 -17.83 12.54
CA ALA A 102 -8.27 -17.88 13.68
C ALA A 102 -8.39 -19.33 14.17
N LYS A 103 -8.45 -19.53 15.49
CA LYS A 103 -8.71 -20.85 16.06
C LYS A 103 -10.15 -21.25 15.71
N THR A 104 -10.32 -22.45 15.17
CA THR A 104 -11.65 -23.05 14.99
C THR A 104 -12.30 -23.23 16.37
N PRO A 105 -13.58 -22.83 16.56
CA PRO A 105 -14.30 -23.02 17.82
C PRO A 105 -14.28 -24.47 18.31
#